data_AF-A0A9W8KB38-F1
#
_entry.id   AF-A0A9W8KB38-F1
#
_cell.length_a   1.000
_cell.length_b   1.000
_cell.length_c   1.000
_cell.angle_alpha   90.00
_cell.angle_beta   90.00
_cell.angle_gamma   90.00
#
_symmetry.space_group_name_H-M   'P 1'
#
loop_
_entity.id
_entity.type
_entity.pdbx_description
1 polymer ?
#
loop_
_entity_poly.entity_id
_entity_poly.type
_entity_poly.pdbx_seq_one_letter_code
_entity_poly.pdbx_strand_id
1 'polypeptide(L)'
;MPRFVQVFQDTCPTLTFSAGWQGGSSETDASLDRYSQGTYTFTKQEDETMIMTSNGTYVGIYGAKRPDHGLYQVELDGKLFPTFDAHSDTPLFNQTLFNATSLEYGLHTIKLINAGNTTLDVDYVAFQGVTGKAQEALIPATWQDNEFAFSYFPPSSWRQSARPGTLSASTGTVTNDPRATAEFRFNGDFLPASIDVAPQVLTVVNS
;
A
#
# COMPACT_ATOMS: atom_id res chain seq x y z
N MET A 1 8.40 19.47 -11.39
CA MET A 1 8.30 18.94 -10.03
C MET A 1 8.81 17.51 -10.07
N PRO A 2 9.74 17.11 -9.20
CA PRO A 2 10.11 15.71 -9.05
C PRO A 2 8.89 14.79 -8.84
N ARG A 3 9.01 13.55 -9.31
CA ARG A 3 7.98 12.50 -9.24
C ARG A 3 8.47 11.34 -8.40
N PHE A 4 7.61 10.83 -7.53
CA PHE A 4 7.90 9.67 -6.68
C PHE A 4 6.72 8.71 -6.75
N VAL A 5 6.99 7.42 -6.52
CA VAL A 5 5.95 6.38 -6.46
C VAL A 5 5.74 6.00 -5.01
N GLN A 6 4.48 5.97 -4.60
CA GLN A 6 4.02 5.43 -3.32
C GLN A 6 3.39 4.07 -3.60
N VAL A 7 3.72 3.08 -2.77
CA VAL A 7 3.14 1.74 -2.84
C VAL A 7 2.42 1.46 -1.52
N PHE A 8 1.14 1.10 -1.64
CA PHE A 8 0.26 0.76 -0.54
C PHE A 8 -0.06 -0.72 -0.63
N GLN A 9 0.42 -1.51 0.32
CA GLN A 9 0.11 -2.94 0.36
C GLN A 9 -1.38 -3.18 0.61
N ASP A 10 -1.85 -4.39 0.31
CA ASP A 10 -3.20 -4.86 0.61
C ASP A 10 -3.59 -4.67 2.09
N THR A 11 -2.63 -4.75 3.01
CA THR A 11 -2.84 -4.54 4.45
C THR A 11 -2.81 -3.07 4.89
N CYS A 12 -2.56 -2.14 3.97
CA CYS A 12 -2.46 -0.72 4.30
C CYS A 12 -3.86 -0.15 4.63
N PRO A 13 -4.03 0.53 5.77
CA PRO A 13 -5.36 1.01 6.23
C PRO A 13 -5.98 2.09 5.34
N THR A 14 -5.23 2.65 4.38
CA THR A 14 -5.78 3.56 3.37
C THR A 14 -6.60 2.84 2.30
N LEU A 15 -6.38 1.53 2.11
CA LEU A 15 -7.27 0.69 1.31
C LEU A 15 -8.45 0.28 2.19
N THR A 16 -9.65 0.71 1.80
CA THR A 16 -10.88 0.34 2.48
C THR A 16 -11.56 -0.77 1.69
N PHE A 17 -11.65 -1.95 2.31
CA PHE A 17 -12.37 -3.09 1.76
C PHE A 17 -13.77 -3.18 2.35
N SER A 18 -14.75 -3.63 1.57
CA SER A 18 -16.07 -4.01 2.07
C SER A 18 -16.01 -5.34 2.84
N ALA A 19 -17.13 -5.73 3.48
CA ALA A 19 -17.12 -6.78 4.51
C ALA A 19 -16.81 -8.20 4.00
N GLY A 20 -16.95 -8.47 2.70
CA GLY A 20 -16.72 -9.79 2.09
C GLY A 20 -15.26 -10.08 1.72
N TRP A 21 -14.32 -9.18 2.04
CA TRP A 21 -12.89 -9.39 1.80
C TRP A 21 -12.19 -10.06 2.99
N GLN A 22 -11.16 -10.85 2.70
CA GLN A 22 -10.33 -11.52 3.68
C GLN A 22 -8.88 -11.65 3.21
N GLY A 23 -7.94 -11.76 4.16
CA GLY A 23 -6.53 -11.98 3.86
C GLY A 23 -6.25 -13.40 3.38
N GLY A 24 -5.29 -13.53 2.47
CA GLY A 24 -4.67 -14.79 2.09
C GLY A 24 -3.92 -15.44 3.26
N SER A 25 -3.74 -16.76 3.18
CA SER A 25 -3.00 -17.54 4.19
C SER A 25 -2.20 -18.64 3.52
N SER A 26 -1.01 -18.91 4.05
CA SER A 26 -0.12 -19.98 3.60
C SER A 26 -0.67 -21.36 3.91
N GLU A 27 -1.68 -21.47 4.79
CA GLU A 27 -2.41 -22.71 5.04
C GLU A 27 -3.26 -23.13 3.83
N THR A 28 -3.75 -22.16 3.07
CA THR A 28 -4.69 -22.37 1.95
C THR A 28 -4.10 -22.01 0.59
N ASP A 29 -2.97 -21.29 0.56
CA ASP A 29 -2.28 -20.91 -0.67
C ASP A 29 -0.77 -21.11 -0.55
N ALA A 30 -0.27 -22.15 -1.23
CA ALA A 30 1.15 -22.45 -1.28
C ALA A 30 1.97 -21.43 -2.11
N SER A 31 1.33 -20.51 -2.82
CA SER A 31 1.97 -19.44 -3.59
C SER A 31 1.97 -18.09 -2.87
N LEU A 32 1.67 -18.06 -1.56
CA LEU A 32 1.61 -16.81 -0.78
C LEU A 32 2.90 -16.00 -0.89
N ASP A 33 4.06 -16.67 -0.95
CA ASP A 33 5.39 -16.06 -1.08
C ASP A 33 5.63 -15.34 -2.41
N ARG A 34 4.74 -15.50 -3.40
CA ARG A 34 4.79 -14.82 -4.69
C ARG A 34 4.11 -13.45 -4.69
N TYR A 35 3.36 -13.12 -3.63
CA TYR A 35 2.76 -11.80 -3.43
C TYR A 35 3.74 -10.85 -2.74
N SER A 36 3.53 -9.54 -2.92
CA SER A 36 4.30 -8.52 -2.21
C SER A 36 4.14 -8.71 -0.70
N GLN A 37 5.27 -8.69 0.01
CA GLN A 37 5.34 -8.95 1.46
C GLN A 37 4.73 -10.30 1.93
N GLY A 38 4.40 -11.21 1.00
CA GLY A 38 3.72 -12.45 1.34
C GLY A 38 2.29 -12.25 1.86
N THR A 39 1.60 -11.18 1.44
CA THR A 39 0.21 -10.89 1.80
C THR A 39 -0.60 -10.54 0.55
N TYR A 40 -1.89 -10.85 0.59
CA TYR A 40 -2.87 -10.35 -0.38
C TYR A 40 -4.24 -10.38 0.26
N THR A 41 -5.15 -9.54 -0.22
CA THR A 41 -6.53 -9.47 0.27
C THR A 41 -7.45 -9.79 -0.88
N PHE A 42 -8.41 -10.69 -0.68
CA PHE A 42 -9.27 -11.21 -1.75
C PHE A 42 -10.74 -11.32 -1.33
N THR A 43 -11.61 -11.35 -2.33
CA THR A 43 -13.04 -11.65 -2.21
C THR A 43 -13.45 -12.70 -3.24
N LYS A 44 -14.57 -13.39 -2.98
CA LYS A 44 -15.26 -14.28 -3.92
C LYS A 44 -16.71 -13.88 -4.17
N GLN A 45 -17.16 -12.83 -3.49
CA GLN A 45 -18.53 -12.35 -3.54
C GLN A 45 -18.61 -11.22 -4.57
N GLU A 46 -19.64 -11.29 -5.41
CA GLU A 46 -19.99 -10.24 -6.36
C GLU A 46 -20.32 -8.94 -5.61
N ASP A 47 -20.12 -7.79 -6.26
CA ASP A 47 -20.36 -6.44 -5.75
C ASP A 47 -19.48 -5.99 -4.57
N GLU A 48 -18.58 -6.84 -4.06
CA GLU A 48 -17.59 -6.44 -3.07
C GLU A 48 -16.53 -5.50 -3.68
N THR A 49 -16.08 -4.52 -2.88
CA THR A 49 -15.29 -3.39 -3.35
C THR A 49 -14.04 -3.12 -2.52
N MET A 50 -12.99 -2.66 -3.17
CA MET A 50 -11.85 -1.98 -2.53
C MET A 50 -11.83 -0.53 -2.99
N ILE A 51 -11.69 0.42 -2.07
CA ILE A 51 -11.65 1.86 -2.35
C ILE A 51 -10.37 2.45 -1.77
N MET A 52 -9.73 3.34 -2.53
CA MET A 52 -8.62 4.16 -2.04
C MET A 52 -8.68 5.56 -2.64
N THR A 53 -8.37 6.56 -1.83
CA THR A 53 -8.24 7.96 -2.25
C THR A 53 -6.81 8.44 -2.01
N SER A 54 -6.17 9.01 -3.03
CA SER A 54 -4.81 9.55 -2.91
C SER A 54 -4.53 10.67 -3.91
N ASN A 55 -3.57 11.53 -3.60
CA ASN A 55 -3.11 12.59 -4.51
C ASN A 55 -2.04 12.05 -5.47
N GLY A 56 -2.21 12.25 -6.77
CA GLY A 56 -1.21 11.82 -7.73
C GLY A 56 -1.53 12.16 -9.19
N THR A 57 -0.63 11.73 -10.08
CA THR A 57 -0.77 11.83 -11.54
C THR A 57 -0.87 10.45 -12.20
N TYR A 58 -0.86 9.39 -11.40
CA TYR A 58 -0.94 7.99 -11.78
C TYR A 58 -1.58 7.19 -10.66
N VAL A 59 -2.36 6.19 -11.03
CA VAL A 59 -2.84 5.12 -10.14
C VAL A 59 -2.69 3.78 -10.83
N GLY A 60 -2.32 2.74 -10.08
CA GLY A 60 -2.27 1.36 -10.53
C GLY A 60 -2.74 0.39 -9.45
N ILE A 61 -3.54 -0.60 -9.83
CA ILE A 61 -3.94 -1.71 -8.96
C ILE A 61 -3.23 -2.97 -9.46
N TYR A 62 -2.63 -3.70 -8.53
CA TYR A 62 -1.87 -4.90 -8.80
C TYR A 62 -2.40 -6.08 -7.99
N GLY A 63 -2.35 -7.25 -8.60
CA GLY A 63 -2.84 -8.51 -8.03
C GLY A 63 -2.32 -9.71 -8.81
N ALA A 64 -2.97 -10.85 -8.63
CA ALA A 64 -2.72 -12.04 -9.41
C ALA A 64 -3.76 -12.21 -10.53
N LYS A 65 -3.37 -13.00 -11.54
CA LYS A 65 -4.29 -13.62 -12.48
C LYS A 65 -4.17 -15.13 -12.36
N ARG A 66 -5.28 -15.81 -12.01
CA ARG A 66 -5.27 -17.23 -11.65
C ARG A 66 -6.52 -17.95 -12.17
N PRO A 67 -6.55 -19.30 -12.20
CA PRO A 67 -7.67 -20.03 -12.77
C PRO A 67 -9.00 -19.82 -12.05
N ASP A 68 -8.96 -19.54 -10.75
CA ASP A 68 -10.16 -19.28 -9.92
C ASP A 68 -10.57 -17.80 -9.89
N HIS A 69 -9.80 -16.93 -10.55
CA HIS A 69 -10.10 -15.51 -10.66
C HIS A 69 -11.04 -15.24 -11.84
N GLY A 70 -11.70 -14.08 -11.83
CA GLY A 70 -12.62 -13.73 -12.91
C GLY A 70 -12.90 -12.25 -13.07
N LEU A 71 -14.16 -11.93 -13.37
CA LEU A 71 -14.55 -10.62 -13.87
C LEU A 71 -14.51 -9.55 -12.78
N TYR A 72 -14.01 -8.36 -13.13
CA TYR A 72 -14.02 -7.20 -12.25
C TYR A 72 -14.23 -5.90 -13.02
N GLN A 73 -14.60 -4.85 -12.31
CA GLN A 73 -14.75 -3.50 -12.84
C GLN A 73 -13.93 -2.52 -12.01
N VAL A 74 -13.60 -1.39 -12.63
CA VAL A 74 -12.92 -0.28 -11.96
C VAL A 74 -13.68 1.02 -12.20
N GLU A 75 -13.82 1.81 -11.15
CA GLU A 75 -14.29 3.19 -11.22
C GLU A 75 -13.16 4.11 -10.77
N LEU A 76 -12.86 5.15 -11.55
CA LEU A 76 -11.91 6.20 -11.20
C LEU A 76 -12.63 7.54 -11.27
N ASP A 77 -12.67 8.27 -10.15
CA ASP A 77 -13.31 9.59 -10.02
C ASP A 77 -14.77 9.60 -10.50
N GLY A 78 -15.54 8.55 -10.15
CA GLY A 78 -16.93 8.41 -10.54
C GLY A 78 -17.15 7.90 -11.97
N LYS A 79 -16.08 7.70 -12.75
CA LYS A 79 -16.16 7.14 -14.11
C LYS A 79 -15.91 5.63 -14.08
N LEU A 80 -16.95 4.86 -14.42
CA LEU A 80 -16.86 3.41 -14.58
C LEU A 80 -16.12 3.04 -15.88
N PHE A 81 -15.20 2.09 -15.79
CA PHE A 81 -14.45 1.51 -16.90
C PHE A 81 -15.10 0.19 -17.37
N PRO A 82 -14.74 -0.31 -18.57
CA PRO A 82 -15.20 -1.61 -19.03
C PRO A 82 -14.88 -2.75 -18.04
N THR A 83 -15.63 -3.83 -18.12
CA THR A 83 -15.33 -5.06 -17.37
C THR A 83 -14.02 -5.67 -17.86
N PHE A 84 -13.18 -6.08 -16.91
CA PHE A 84 -11.91 -6.76 -17.11
C PHE A 84 -11.98 -8.19 -16.58
N ASP A 85 -10.95 -8.98 -16.87
CA ASP A 85 -10.85 -10.37 -16.45
C ASP A 85 -9.47 -10.65 -15.81
N ALA A 86 -9.49 -11.19 -14.59
CA ALA A 86 -8.33 -11.65 -13.84
C ALA A 86 -8.09 -13.15 -14.00
N HIS A 87 -8.86 -13.86 -14.84
CA HIS A 87 -8.63 -15.25 -15.13
C HIS A 87 -7.31 -15.49 -15.89
N SER A 88 -6.59 -16.55 -15.52
CA SER A 88 -5.51 -17.13 -16.32
C SER A 88 -5.30 -18.60 -15.96
N ASP A 89 -5.23 -19.48 -16.95
CA ASP A 89 -4.95 -20.92 -16.75
C ASP A 89 -3.62 -21.17 -16.01
N THR A 90 -2.64 -20.28 -16.20
CA THR A 90 -1.36 -20.32 -15.49
C THR A 90 -1.31 -19.18 -14.48
N PRO A 91 -1.06 -19.44 -13.18
CA PRO A 91 -0.94 -18.39 -12.18
C PRO A 91 0.15 -17.36 -12.50
N LEU A 92 -0.26 -16.11 -12.65
CA LEU A 92 0.58 -14.92 -12.85
C LEU A 92 0.42 -14.00 -11.63
N PHE A 93 1.52 -13.50 -11.09
CA PHE A 93 1.53 -12.64 -9.90
C PHE A 93 2.13 -11.29 -10.27
N ASN A 94 1.92 -10.26 -9.45
CA ASN A 94 2.38 -8.90 -9.74
C ASN A 94 1.87 -8.38 -11.10
N GLN A 95 0.60 -8.66 -11.40
CA GLN A 95 -0.06 -8.26 -12.64
C GLN A 95 -0.78 -6.94 -12.46
N THR A 96 -0.63 -6.03 -13.43
CA THR A 96 -1.46 -4.83 -13.51
C THR A 96 -2.89 -5.24 -13.80
N LEU A 97 -3.80 -5.04 -12.84
CA LEU A 97 -5.23 -5.20 -13.03
C LEU A 97 -5.81 -3.94 -13.70
N PHE A 98 -5.39 -2.78 -13.23
CA PHE A 98 -5.77 -1.50 -13.81
C PHE A 98 -4.65 -0.49 -13.66
N ASN A 99 -4.54 0.43 -14.61
CA ASN A 99 -3.79 1.66 -14.41
C ASN A 99 -4.43 2.84 -15.13
N ALA A 100 -4.17 4.03 -14.60
CA ALA A 100 -4.40 5.28 -15.30
C ALA A 100 -3.16 6.15 -15.16
N THR A 101 -2.72 6.72 -16.29
CA THR A 101 -1.53 7.58 -16.39
C THR A 101 -1.95 8.98 -16.79
N SER A 102 -1.05 9.94 -16.58
CA SER A 102 -1.27 11.33 -17.01
C SER A 102 -2.53 11.96 -16.44
N LEU A 103 -2.90 11.57 -15.22
CA LEU A 103 -3.94 12.25 -14.46
C LEU A 103 -3.46 13.67 -14.13
N GLU A 104 -4.39 14.62 -14.10
CA GLU A 104 -4.09 15.94 -13.54
C GLU A 104 -3.66 15.76 -12.09
N TYR A 105 -2.64 16.50 -11.64
CA TYR A 105 -2.24 16.36 -10.25
C TYR A 105 -3.36 16.82 -9.32
N GLY A 106 -3.91 15.89 -8.56
CA GLY A 106 -5.00 16.16 -7.63
C GLY A 106 -5.42 14.90 -6.89
N LEU A 107 -6.52 15.04 -6.15
CA LEU A 107 -7.10 13.96 -5.37
C LEU A 107 -7.90 13.06 -6.29
N HIS A 108 -7.53 11.79 -6.34
CA HIS A 108 -8.22 10.77 -7.11
C HIS A 108 -8.77 9.68 -6.20
N THR A 109 -9.96 9.19 -6.52
CA THR A 109 -10.57 8.04 -5.85
C THR A 109 -10.70 6.89 -6.84
N ILE A 110 -10.04 5.78 -6.53
CA ILE A 110 -10.16 4.54 -7.28
C ILE A 110 -10.98 3.53 -6.50
N LYS A 111 -11.86 2.82 -7.19
CA LYS A 111 -12.71 1.76 -6.67
C LYS A 111 -12.60 0.54 -7.58
N LEU A 112 -12.17 -0.58 -7.01
CA LEU A 112 -12.20 -1.91 -7.62
C LEU A 112 -13.48 -2.63 -7.19
N ILE A 113 -14.14 -3.33 -8.10
CA ILE A 113 -15.42 -4.01 -7.88
C ILE A 113 -15.31 -5.44 -8.41
N ASN A 114 -15.63 -6.43 -7.59
CA ASN A 114 -15.79 -7.80 -8.08
C ASN A 114 -17.09 -7.90 -8.89
N ALA A 115 -16.98 -8.26 -10.18
CA ALA A 115 -18.10 -8.28 -11.11
C ALA A 115 -18.59 -9.72 -11.39
N GLY A 116 -18.35 -10.63 -10.44
CA GLY A 116 -18.86 -11.99 -10.48
C GLY A 116 -18.64 -12.75 -9.18
N ASN A 117 -19.02 -14.02 -9.16
CA ASN A 117 -18.86 -14.93 -8.02
C ASN A 117 -17.56 -15.77 -8.11
N THR A 118 -16.50 -15.12 -8.59
CA THR A 118 -15.14 -15.65 -8.75
C THR A 118 -14.18 -14.91 -7.85
N THR A 119 -12.95 -15.43 -7.68
CA THR A 119 -11.94 -14.74 -6.89
C THR A 119 -11.51 -13.43 -7.57
N LEU A 120 -11.33 -12.38 -6.77
CA LEU A 120 -10.59 -11.18 -7.13
C LEU A 120 -9.67 -10.84 -5.96
N ASP A 121 -8.40 -10.58 -6.24
CA ASP A 121 -7.42 -10.20 -5.22
C ASP A 121 -6.80 -8.82 -5.49
N VAL A 122 -6.25 -8.26 -4.42
CA VAL A 122 -5.39 -7.08 -4.43
C VAL A 122 -4.12 -7.44 -3.67
N ASP A 123 -2.98 -7.22 -4.31
CA ASP A 123 -1.64 -7.36 -3.74
C ASP A 123 -1.17 -5.99 -3.23
N TYR A 124 -1.20 -4.98 -4.10
CA TYR A 124 -0.90 -3.60 -3.73
C TYR A 124 -1.49 -2.59 -4.72
N VAL A 125 -1.52 -1.33 -4.29
CA VAL A 125 -1.91 -0.16 -5.10
C VAL A 125 -0.75 0.80 -5.17
N ALA A 126 -0.47 1.35 -6.34
CA ALA A 126 0.59 2.34 -6.54
C ALA A 126 0.04 3.68 -7.02
N PHE A 127 0.56 4.78 -6.46
CA PHE A 127 0.29 6.14 -6.91
C PHE A 127 1.60 6.86 -7.25
N GLN A 128 1.58 7.72 -8.27
CA GLN A 128 2.70 8.65 -8.50
C GLN A 128 2.33 10.04 -8.00
N GLY A 129 3.05 10.54 -7.01
CA GLY A 129 2.92 11.93 -6.56
C GLY A 129 3.89 12.87 -7.28
N VAL A 130 3.65 14.17 -7.14
CA VAL A 130 4.60 15.24 -7.49
C VAL A 130 4.82 16.13 -6.28
N THR A 131 6.02 16.69 -6.17
CA THR A 131 6.42 17.51 -5.01
C THR A 131 7.51 18.50 -5.39
N GLY A 132 7.75 19.50 -4.53
CA GLY A 132 8.76 20.53 -4.73
C GLY A 132 8.54 21.41 -5.97
N LYS A 133 9.57 22.15 -6.35
CA LYS A 133 9.58 22.99 -7.56
C LYS A 133 10.04 22.21 -8.80
N ALA A 134 9.93 22.84 -9.96
CA ALA A 134 10.55 22.30 -11.16
C ALA A 134 12.08 22.22 -10.98
N GLN A 135 12.70 21.13 -11.47
CA GLN A 135 14.14 20.87 -11.40
C GLN A 135 14.76 20.64 -10.00
N GLU A 136 13.97 20.53 -8.93
CA GLU A 136 14.47 20.04 -7.64
C GLU A 136 14.70 18.51 -7.68
N ALA A 137 15.76 18.04 -7.01
CA ALA A 137 16.05 16.61 -6.87
C ALA A 137 15.29 16.03 -5.67
N LEU A 138 14.80 14.79 -5.79
CA LEU A 138 14.35 14.03 -4.62
C LEU A 138 15.59 13.59 -3.83
N ILE A 139 15.61 13.89 -2.54
CA ILE A 139 16.66 13.43 -1.63
C ILE A 139 16.03 12.31 -0.76
N PRO A 140 16.23 11.03 -1.12
CA PRO A 140 15.78 9.95 -0.25
C PRO A 140 16.55 10.02 1.06
N ALA A 141 15.84 9.85 2.17
CA ALA A 141 16.44 9.85 3.50
C ALA A 141 15.78 8.78 4.36
N THR A 142 16.59 7.99 5.05
CA THR A 142 16.10 6.93 5.93
C THR A 142 16.34 7.38 7.36
N TRP A 143 15.29 7.39 8.18
CA TRP A 143 15.38 7.63 9.61
C TRP A 143 15.08 6.33 10.36
N GLN A 144 15.93 5.99 11.33
CA GLN A 144 15.72 4.85 12.21
C GLN A 144 14.96 5.25 13.47
N ASP A 145 14.24 4.29 14.05
CA ASP A 145 13.38 4.46 15.22
C ASP A 145 14.13 4.97 16.47
N ASN A 146 15.45 4.80 16.53
CA ASN A 146 16.33 5.27 17.60
C ASN A 146 16.97 6.64 17.35
N GLU A 147 16.61 7.32 16.25
CA GLU A 147 17.09 8.67 15.94
C GLU A 147 16.28 9.76 16.64
N PHE A 148 16.89 10.94 16.83
CA PHE A 148 16.28 12.10 17.51
C PHE A 148 15.00 12.62 16.85
N ALA A 149 14.73 12.24 15.60
CA ALA A 149 13.49 12.56 14.91
C ALA A 149 12.27 11.84 15.54
N PHE A 150 12.49 10.74 16.26
CA PHE A 150 11.43 9.98 16.92
C PHE A 150 11.31 10.31 18.41
N SER A 151 10.09 10.35 18.91
CA SER A 151 9.77 10.51 20.34
C SER A 151 8.64 9.55 20.71
N TYR A 152 8.73 8.93 21.89
CA TYR A 152 7.84 7.85 22.31
C TYR A 152 7.17 8.18 23.64
N PHE A 153 5.84 8.12 23.70
CA PHE A 153 5.06 8.56 24.85
C PHE A 153 4.04 7.49 25.33
N PRO A 154 3.87 7.33 26.65
CA PRO A 154 4.83 7.70 27.67
C PRO A 154 6.11 6.85 27.51
N PRO A 155 7.33 7.38 27.76
CA PRO A 155 8.57 6.64 27.52
C PRO A 155 8.64 5.27 28.23
N SER A 156 7.98 5.14 29.38
CA SER A 156 7.89 3.90 30.15
C SER A 156 7.12 2.77 29.48
N SER A 157 6.27 3.06 28.49
CA SER A 157 5.50 2.04 27.75
C SER A 157 6.29 1.43 26.60
N TRP A 158 7.46 1.98 26.26
CA TRP A 158 8.27 1.56 25.13
C TRP A 158 9.54 0.85 25.56
N ARG A 159 9.95 -0.16 24.79
CA ARG A 159 11.15 -0.96 25.02
C ARG A 159 11.80 -1.37 23.71
N GLN A 160 13.04 -1.83 23.76
CA GLN A 160 13.67 -2.44 22.59
C GLN A 160 13.05 -3.82 22.29
N SER A 161 12.93 -4.13 21.00
CA SER A 161 12.48 -5.42 20.50
C SER A 161 13.41 -6.53 20.99
N ALA A 162 12.85 -7.68 21.34
CA ALA A 162 13.65 -8.87 21.67
C ALA A 162 14.29 -9.51 20.43
N ARG A 163 13.91 -9.07 19.23
CA ARG A 163 14.43 -9.53 17.94
C ARG A 163 14.82 -8.34 17.07
N PRO A 164 15.78 -7.51 17.50
CA PRO A 164 16.15 -6.31 16.75
C PRO A 164 16.73 -6.67 15.38
N GLY A 165 17.44 -7.79 15.25
CA GLY A 165 18.04 -8.25 13.98
C GLY A 165 17.04 -8.63 12.88
N THR A 166 15.73 -8.67 13.17
CA THR A 166 14.69 -8.83 12.13
C THR A 166 14.14 -7.49 11.63
N LEU A 167 14.68 -6.37 12.11
CA LEU A 167 14.22 -5.02 11.81
C LEU A 167 15.33 -4.21 11.12
N SER A 168 14.94 -3.12 10.45
CA SER A 168 15.87 -2.18 9.82
C SER A 168 16.93 -1.70 10.82
N ALA A 169 18.17 -1.59 10.34
CA ALA A 169 19.35 -1.18 11.12
C ALA A 169 19.59 -1.99 12.41
N SER A 170 18.91 -3.13 12.58
CA SER A 170 18.90 -3.88 13.83
C SER A 170 18.44 -3.06 15.04
N THR A 171 17.45 -2.19 14.86
CA THR A 171 16.84 -1.38 15.92
C THR A 171 15.32 -1.56 15.92
N GLY A 172 14.68 -1.49 17.09
CA GLY A 172 13.23 -1.60 17.15
C GLY A 172 12.64 -1.21 18.48
N THR A 173 11.87 -0.14 18.49
CA THR A 173 11.18 0.39 19.68
C THR A 173 9.72 -0.06 19.63
N VAL A 174 9.32 -0.92 20.56
CA VAL A 174 8.03 -1.60 20.57
C VAL A 174 7.25 -1.32 21.85
N THR A 175 5.93 -1.37 21.75
CA THR A 175 4.99 -1.23 22.87
C THR A 175 3.90 -2.30 22.76
N ASN A 176 3.32 -2.65 23.90
CA ASN A 176 2.07 -3.42 24.00
C ASN A 176 0.98 -2.63 24.74
N ASP A 177 1.25 -1.36 25.05
CA ASP A 177 0.28 -0.42 25.60
C ASP A 177 -0.53 0.17 24.44
N PRO A 178 -1.85 -0.12 24.36
CA PRO A 178 -2.69 0.37 23.26
C PRO A 178 -2.90 1.89 23.28
N ARG A 179 -2.44 2.59 24.33
CA ARG A 179 -2.53 4.05 24.46
C ARG A 179 -1.20 4.75 24.22
N ALA A 180 -0.13 4.01 23.98
CA ALA A 180 1.17 4.57 23.69
C ALA A 180 1.21 5.18 22.27
N THR A 181 1.96 6.27 22.12
CA THR A 181 2.12 6.99 20.85
C THR A 181 3.60 7.14 20.49
N ALA A 182 3.88 7.12 19.18
CA ALA A 182 5.17 7.51 18.62
C ALA A 182 4.96 8.76 17.77
N GLU A 183 5.84 9.74 17.92
CA GLU A 183 5.86 10.99 17.17
C GLU A 183 7.13 11.03 16.32
N PHE A 184 7.00 11.37 15.04
CA PHE A 184 8.12 11.59 14.13
C PHE A 184 8.13 13.05 13.67
N ARG A 185 9.26 13.73 13.84
CA ARG A 185 9.45 15.14 13.49
C ARG A 185 10.45 15.28 12.35
N PHE A 186 10.07 16.03 11.33
CA PHE A 186 10.88 16.31 10.15
C PHE A 186 10.68 17.76 9.72
N ASN A 187 11.63 18.29 8.94
CA ASN A 187 11.51 19.58 8.27
C ASN A 187 11.34 19.34 6.77
N GLY A 188 10.38 20.01 6.14
CA GLY A 188 10.06 19.88 4.72
C GLY A 188 8.67 19.29 4.47
N ASP A 189 8.35 18.97 3.22
CA ASP A 189 7.11 18.28 2.86
C ASP A 189 7.25 16.77 3.12
N PHE A 190 6.27 16.20 3.83
CA PHE A 190 6.21 14.78 4.17
C PHE A 190 5.55 13.98 3.08
N LEU A 191 6.22 12.93 2.60
CA LEU A 191 5.65 11.99 1.65
C LEU A 191 6.03 10.58 2.08
N PRO A 192 5.13 9.85 2.75
CA PRO A 192 5.41 8.46 3.09
C PRO A 192 5.42 7.63 1.80
N ALA A 193 6.56 7.03 1.45
CA ALA A 193 6.63 6.14 0.28
C ALA A 193 5.96 4.77 0.57
N SER A 194 5.80 4.43 1.84
CA SER A 194 5.00 3.33 2.38
C SER A 194 4.49 3.75 3.76
N ILE A 195 3.21 3.57 4.10
CA ILE A 195 2.75 3.49 5.52
C ILE A 195 2.53 2.00 5.75
N ASP A 196 3.53 1.37 6.32
CA ASP A 196 3.52 -0.03 6.67
C ASP A 196 4.27 -0.19 7.98
N VAL A 197 3.82 -1.12 8.82
CA VAL A 197 4.31 -1.26 10.20
C VAL A 197 5.77 -1.78 10.27
N ALA A 198 6.40 -2.01 9.12
CA ALA A 198 7.85 -2.13 8.89
C ALA A 198 8.17 -2.00 7.39
N PRO A 199 9.44 -1.76 7.00
CA PRO A 199 10.23 -0.55 7.21
C PRO A 199 9.74 0.64 6.35
N GLN A 200 9.93 1.85 6.87
CA GLN A 200 9.59 3.11 6.20
C GLN A 200 10.80 3.58 5.36
N VAL A 201 10.70 3.58 4.03
CA VAL A 201 11.59 4.40 3.20
C VAL A 201 10.95 5.78 3.12
N LEU A 202 11.58 6.78 3.72
CA LEU A 202 11.06 8.14 3.69
C LEU A 202 11.72 8.92 2.54
N THR A 203 10.92 9.72 1.85
CA THR A 203 11.44 10.65 0.84
C THR A 203 11.12 12.05 1.32
N VAL A 204 12.16 12.86 1.57
CA VAL A 204 12.00 14.27 1.94
C VAL A 204 12.45 15.15 0.79
N VAL A 205 11.73 16.25 0.60
CA VAL A 205 12.10 17.30 -0.35
C VAL A 205 12.55 18.50 0.46
N ASN A 206 13.77 18.97 0.22
CA ASN A 206 14.27 20.20 0.83
C ASN A 206 13.69 21.41 0.09
N SER A 207 13.14 22.36 0.85
CA SER A 207 12.57 23.64 0.38
C SER A 207 13.62 24.69 0.03
#